data_AF-A0A099YXT2-F1
#
_entry.id   AF-A0A099YXT2-F1
#
_cell.length_a   1.000
_cell.length_b   1.000
_cell.length_c   1.000
_cell.angle_alpha   90.00
_cell.angle_beta   90.00
_cell.angle_gamma   90.00
#
_symmetry.space_group_name_H-M   'P 1'
#
loop_
_entity.id
_entity.type
_entity.pdbx_description
1 polymer ?
#
loop_
_entity_poly.entity_id
_entity_poly.type
_entity_poly.pdbx_seq_one_letter_code
_entity_poly.pdbx_strand_id
1 'polypeptide(L)'
;RIDCIICYSSYDLCSRLPRRLYCGHTFCQACLKRLDAIANEQHWIPCPQCRQNTPTPRGGVAMLDLDLATFLAIKADKEHPRVAGRPEPDLATKGSRKEKVVTEQPSGLCQEPVPQAPFPR
;
A
#
# COMPACT_ATOMS: atom_id res chain seq x y z
N ARG A 1 1.12 6.52 -11.87
CA ARG A 1 0.84 5.08 -12.05
C ARG A 1 1.86 4.32 -11.23
N ILE A 2 1.43 3.31 -10.48
CA ILE A 2 2.33 2.52 -9.63
C ILE A 2 2.59 1.21 -10.37
N ASP A 3 3.86 0.94 -10.66
CA ASP A 3 4.29 -0.19 -11.49
C ASP A 3 5.21 -1.13 -10.71
N CYS A 4 5.21 -2.41 -11.07
CA CYS A 4 6.12 -3.39 -10.46
C CYS A 4 7.51 -3.29 -11.06
N ILE A 5 8.55 -3.19 -10.22
CA ILE A 5 9.94 -3.01 -10.68
C ILE A 5 10.55 -4.24 -11.39
N ILE A 6 9.90 -5.41 -11.30
CA ILE A 6 10.37 -6.64 -11.97
C ILE A 6 9.88 -6.71 -13.42
N CYS A 7 8.59 -6.46 -13.65
CA CYS A 7 7.97 -6.61 -14.96
C CYS A 7 7.57 -5.29 -15.63
N TYR A 8 7.83 -4.17 -14.97
CA TYR A 8 7.52 -2.80 -15.43
C TYR A 8 6.05 -2.62 -15.89
N SER A 9 5.16 -3.47 -15.37
CA SER A 9 3.73 -3.42 -15.65
C SER A 9 3.01 -2.78 -14.47
N SER A 10 1.96 -2.02 -14.76
CA SER A 10 1.08 -1.47 -13.72
C SER A 10 0.44 -2.56 -12.88
N TYR A 11 0.32 -2.29 -11.58
CA TYR A 11 -0.44 -3.14 -10.70
C TYR A 11 -1.93 -3.16 -11.12
N ASP A 12 -2.59 -4.28 -10.87
CA ASP A 12 -4.02 -4.48 -11.15
C ASP A 12 -4.69 -5.21 -9.98
N LEU A 13 -6.03 -5.25 -10.00
CA LEU A 13 -6.85 -5.82 -8.93
C LEU A 13 -7.08 -7.33 -9.09
N CYS A 14 -6.38 -7.97 -10.04
CA CYS A 14 -6.59 -9.37 -10.39
C CYS A 14 -5.28 -10.16 -10.24
N SER A 15 -4.44 -10.15 -11.28
CA SER A 15 -3.25 -10.98 -11.36
C SER A 15 -1.98 -10.31 -10.84
N ARG A 16 -1.96 -8.97 -10.83
CA ARG A 16 -0.83 -8.12 -10.43
C ARG A 16 -1.17 -7.30 -9.20
N LEU A 17 -1.75 -7.95 -8.20
CA LEU A 17 -1.94 -7.34 -6.88
C LEU A 17 -0.58 -6.99 -6.25
N PRO A 18 -0.44 -5.83 -5.58
CA PRO A 18 0.80 -5.40 -4.92
C PRO A 18 0.98 -6.17 -3.60
N ARG A 19 1.85 -7.19 -3.60
CA ARG A 19 2.11 -8.01 -2.41
C ARG A 19 3.43 -7.67 -1.77
N ARG A 20 3.43 -7.63 -0.45
CA ARG A 20 4.55 -7.22 0.40
C ARG A 20 5.28 -8.45 0.92
N LEU A 21 6.59 -8.47 0.74
CA LEU A 21 7.48 -9.45 1.35
C LEU A 21 7.77 -9.08 2.82
N TYR A 22 8.35 -9.98 3.61
CA TYR A 22 8.59 -9.75 5.05
C TYR A 22 9.56 -8.60 5.32
N CYS A 23 10.44 -8.30 4.36
CA CYS A 23 11.34 -7.15 4.41
C CYS A 23 10.64 -5.80 4.12
N GLY A 24 9.34 -5.80 3.81
CA GLY A 24 8.55 -4.59 3.53
C GLY A 24 8.52 -4.17 2.06
N HIS A 25 9.31 -4.78 1.18
CA HIS A 25 9.29 -4.48 -0.25
C HIS A 25 8.07 -5.09 -0.97
N THR A 26 7.52 -4.33 -1.92
CA THR A 26 6.29 -4.68 -2.66
C THR A 26 6.59 -5.05 -4.11
N PHE A 27 5.98 -6.15 -4.59
CA PHE A 27 6.06 -6.60 -5.98
C PHE A 27 4.71 -7.17 -6.42
N CYS A 28 4.48 -7.33 -7.73
CA CYS A 28 3.20 -7.85 -8.19
C CYS A 28 3.12 -9.36 -7.95
N GLN A 29 1.92 -9.84 -7.62
CA GLN A 29 1.65 -11.26 -7.35
C GLN A 29 2.17 -12.17 -8.48
N ALA A 30 1.98 -11.81 -9.74
CA ALA A 30 2.45 -12.58 -10.89
C ALA A 30 3.99 -12.76 -10.90
N CYS A 31 4.75 -11.73 -10.52
CA CYS A 31 6.20 -11.83 -10.42
C CYS A 31 6.65 -12.64 -9.22
N LEU A 32 6.02 -12.44 -8.05
CA LEU A 32 6.34 -13.23 -6.86
C LEU A 32 6.08 -14.73 -7.08
N LYS A 33 5.03 -15.10 -7.82
CA LYS A 33 4.79 -16.51 -8.21
C LYS A 33 5.92 -17.12 -9.04
N ARG A 34 6.65 -16.31 -9.82
CA ARG A 34 7.81 -16.79 -10.60
C ARG A 34 9.09 -16.87 -9.78
N LEU A 35 9.16 -16.12 -8.66
CA LEU A 35 10.30 -16.11 -7.75
C LEU A 35 10.18 -17.13 -6.63
N ASP A 36 8.97 -17.67 -6.41
CA ASP A 36 8.73 -18.73 -5.43
C ASP A 36 9.53 -19.99 -5.79
N ALA A 37 10.47 -20.34 -4.93
CA ALA A 37 11.42 -21.42 -5.14
C ALA A 37 11.44 -22.37 -3.95
N ILE A 38 11.69 -23.66 -4.21
CA ILE A 38 11.77 -24.68 -3.18
C ILE A 38 13.22 -24.80 -2.70
N ALA A 39 13.43 -24.71 -1.40
CA ALA A 39 14.70 -24.99 -0.73
C ALA A 39 14.45 -25.69 0.61
N ASN A 40 15.16 -26.79 0.87
CA ASN A 40 14.98 -27.64 2.06
C ASN A 40 13.51 -28.04 2.28
N GLU A 41 12.87 -28.54 1.22
CA GLU A 41 11.47 -29.00 1.23
C GLU A 41 10.43 -27.91 1.55
N GLN A 42 10.85 -26.64 1.61
CA GLN A 42 10.01 -25.49 1.93
C GLN A 42 10.08 -24.43 0.82
N HIS A 43 8.98 -23.72 0.62
CA HIS A 43 8.89 -22.63 -0.35
C HIS A 43 9.40 -21.29 0.22
N TRP A 44 10.20 -20.58 -0.58
CA TRP A 44 10.81 -19.30 -0.23
C TRP A 44 10.81 -18.34 -1.42
N ILE A 45 10.64 -17.06 -1.13
CA ILE A 45 10.71 -15.99 -2.11
C ILE A 45 11.85 -15.04 -1.72
N PRO A 46 12.97 -15.01 -2.48
CA PRO A 46 14.03 -14.04 -2.24
C PRO A 46 13.60 -12.65 -2.72
N CYS A 47 13.80 -11.63 -1.90
CA CYS A 47 13.53 -10.25 -2.30
C CYS A 47 14.53 -9.78 -3.37
N PRO A 48 14.09 -9.31 -4.55
CA PRO A 48 14.99 -8.78 -5.58
C PRO A 48 15.79 -7.54 -5.15
N GLN A 49 15.31 -6.79 -4.15
CA GLN A 49 15.93 -5.54 -3.72
C GLN A 49 16.94 -5.72 -2.58
N CYS A 50 16.62 -6.54 -1.57
CA CYS A 50 17.47 -6.69 -0.38
C CYS A 50 17.91 -8.13 -0.09
N ARG A 51 17.55 -9.09 -0.96
CA ARG A 51 17.91 -10.51 -0.85
C ARG A 51 17.42 -11.24 0.39
N GLN A 52 16.61 -10.61 1.23
CA GLN A 52 15.97 -11.27 2.37
C GLN A 52 14.93 -12.28 1.88
N ASN A 53 14.91 -13.46 2.50
CA ASN A 53 13.98 -14.53 2.15
C ASN A 53 12.67 -14.36 2.90
N THR A 54 11.57 -14.57 2.17
CA THR A 54 10.22 -14.63 2.73
C THR A 54 9.69 -16.06 2.59
N PRO A 55 9.43 -16.80 3.68
CA PRO A 55 8.67 -18.04 3.64
C PRO A 55 7.35 -17.87 2.89
N THR A 56 7.08 -18.75 1.93
CA THR A 56 5.80 -18.73 1.23
C THR A 56 4.74 -19.38 2.13
N PRO A 57 3.59 -18.73 2.39
CA PRO A 57 2.51 -19.33 3.19
C PRO A 57 1.91 -20.56 2.52
N ARG A 58 1.18 -21.40 3.27
CA ARG A 58 0.54 -22.64 2.74
C ARG A 58 -0.41 -22.38 1.55
N GLY A 59 -1.05 -21.21 1.47
CA GLY A 59 -1.88 -20.81 0.32
C GLY A 59 -1.10 -20.14 -0.81
N GLY A 60 0.23 -20.27 -0.82
CA GLY A 60 1.13 -19.68 -1.80
C GLY A 60 1.28 -18.17 -1.68
N VAL A 61 1.84 -17.57 -2.72
CA VAL A 61 2.03 -16.11 -2.87
C VAL A 61 0.73 -15.33 -2.64
N ALA A 62 -0.43 -15.92 -2.94
CA ALA A 62 -1.73 -15.27 -2.80
C ALA A 62 -2.14 -15.00 -1.33
N MET A 63 -1.38 -15.53 -0.36
CA MET A 63 -1.59 -15.31 1.07
C MET A 63 -0.58 -14.35 1.69
N LEU A 64 0.35 -13.78 0.90
CA LEU A 64 1.20 -12.68 1.39
C LEU A 64 0.37 -11.41 1.57
N ASP A 65 0.76 -10.57 2.52
CA ASP A 65 0.09 -9.29 2.76
C ASP A 65 0.03 -8.44 1.48
N LEU A 66 -1.10 -7.75 1.31
CA LEU A 66 -1.17 -6.68 0.33
C LEU A 66 -0.49 -5.43 0.89
N ASP A 67 0.21 -4.71 0.03
CA ASP A 67 0.49 -3.30 0.28
C ASP A 67 -0.83 -2.53 0.13
N LEU A 68 -1.49 -2.31 1.27
CA LEU A 68 -2.83 -1.73 1.33
C LEU A 68 -2.86 -0.32 0.74
N ALA A 69 -1.83 0.49 0.95
CA ALA A 69 -1.77 1.84 0.40
C ALA A 69 -1.74 1.80 -1.13
N THR A 70 -0.87 0.96 -1.70
CA THR A 70 -0.80 0.76 -3.15
C THR A 70 -2.09 0.16 -3.71
N PHE A 71 -2.68 -0.83 -3.03
CA PHE A 71 -3.94 -1.45 -3.43
C PHE A 71 -5.11 -0.44 -3.47
N LEU A 72 -5.26 0.38 -2.43
CA LEU A 72 -6.31 1.39 -2.36
C LEU A 72 -6.14 2.47 -3.44
N ALA A 73 -4.91 2.88 -3.74
CA ALA A 73 -4.65 3.80 -4.84
C ALA A 73 -5.10 3.23 -6.20
N ILE A 74 -4.80 1.95 -6.48
CA ILE A 74 -5.25 1.28 -7.71
C ILE A 74 -6.79 1.18 -7.76
N LYS A 75 -7.42 0.90 -6.61
CA LYS A 75 -8.88 0.85 -6.51
C LYS A 75 -9.50 2.21 -6.82
N ALA A 76 -9.01 3.29 -6.21
CA ALA A 76 -9.51 4.65 -6.44
C ALA A 76 -9.42 5.07 -7.92
N ASP A 77 -8.31 4.76 -8.58
CA ASP A 77 -8.09 5.06 -10.00
C ASP A 77 -9.07 4.31 -10.94
N LYS A 78 -9.57 3.13 -10.54
CA LYS A 78 -10.53 2.34 -11.31
C LYS A 78 -11.96 2.84 -11.17
N GLU A 79 -12.36 3.29 -9.98
CA GLU A 79 -13.71 3.82 -9.71
C GLU A 79 -13.91 5.21 -10.34
N HIS A 80 -12.82 5.94 -10.60
CA HIS A 80 -12.85 7.22 -11.31
C HIS A 80 -12.01 7.15 -12.59
N PRO A 81 -12.52 6.54 -13.69
CA PRO A 81 -11.85 6.57 -14.97
C PRO A 81 -11.65 8.03 -15.37
N ARG A 82 -10.41 8.51 -15.27
CA ARG A 82 -10.07 9.89 -15.63
C ARG A 82 -10.39 10.05 -17.11
N VAL A 83 -11.47 10.76 -17.43
CA VAL A 83 -11.79 11.15 -18.80
C VAL A 83 -10.61 11.98 -19.30
N ALA A 84 -9.82 11.40 -20.20
CA ALA A 84 -8.73 12.11 -20.85
C ALA A 84 -9.33 13.09 -21.87
N GLY A 85 -9.50 14.34 -21.44
CA GLY A 85 -9.74 15.50 -22.30
C GLY A 85 -9.12 16.73 -21.65
N ARG A 86 -8.24 17.43 -22.38
CA ARG A 86 -7.59 18.71 -22.02
C ARG A 86 -7.66 19.56 -23.29
N PRO A 87 -8.03 20.87 -23.26
CA PRO A 87 -7.16 21.92 -22.72
C PRO A 87 -7.86 23.04 -21.89
N GLU A 88 -7.00 23.91 -21.33
CA GLU A 88 -7.16 25.08 -20.45
C GLU A 88 -8.39 26.00 -20.63
N PRO A 89 -8.69 26.83 -19.61
CA PRO A 89 -8.93 28.25 -19.85
C PRO A 89 -7.94 29.12 -19.09
N ASP A 90 -7.14 29.84 -19.86
CA ASP A 90 -6.45 31.06 -19.45
C ASP A 90 -7.52 32.12 -19.15
N LEU A 91 -7.67 32.57 -17.90
CA LEU A 91 -8.10 33.93 -17.63
C LEU A 91 -7.72 34.39 -16.21
N ALA A 92 -6.80 35.35 -16.19
CA ALA A 92 -6.57 36.22 -15.05
C ALA A 92 -7.88 36.89 -14.60
N THR A 93 -8.17 36.87 -13.29
CA THR A 93 -8.85 37.98 -12.61
C THR A 93 -8.46 37.96 -11.13
N LYS A 94 -7.87 39.06 -10.67
CA LYS A 94 -7.57 39.34 -9.27
C LYS A 94 -8.86 39.32 -8.44
N GLY A 95 -8.83 38.62 -7.31
CA GLY A 95 -9.85 38.70 -6.28
C GLY A 95 -9.28 38.29 -4.93
N SER A 96 -8.69 39.25 -4.21
CA SER A 96 -8.24 39.07 -2.83
C SER A 96 -9.45 38.81 -1.94
N ARG A 97 -9.62 37.58 -1.44
CA ARG A 97 -10.48 37.29 -0.29
C ARG A 97 -9.73 36.38 0.68
N LYS A 98 -9.33 36.97 1.81
CA LYS A 98 -8.81 36.28 3.00
C LYS A 98 -9.83 35.23 3.42
N GLU A 99 -9.46 33.96 3.39
CA GLU A 99 -10.13 32.94 4.19
C GLU A 99 -9.08 32.18 5.01
N LYS A 100 -9.37 32.07 6.30
CA LYS A 100 -8.41 31.72 7.34
C LYS A 100 -8.21 30.21 7.34
N VAL A 101 -6.94 29.80 7.47
CA VAL A 101 -6.57 28.48 7.98
C VAL A 101 -7.23 28.30 9.34
N VAL A 102 -8.21 27.40 9.40
CA VAL A 102 -8.83 26.93 10.64
C VAL A 102 -8.19 25.57 10.94
N THR A 103 -7.07 25.62 11.65
CA THR A 103 -6.55 24.49 12.43
C THR A 103 -7.25 24.53 13.78
N GLU A 104 -8.39 23.87 13.91
CA GLU A 104 -9.06 23.73 15.21
C GLU A 104 -9.35 22.25 15.46
N GLN A 105 -8.73 21.71 16.51
CA GLN A 105 -9.08 20.40 17.07
C GLN A 105 -10.23 20.59 18.08
N PRO A 106 -11.26 19.73 18.08
CA PRO A 106 -12.31 19.79 19.09
C PRO A 106 -11.81 19.32 20.46
N SER A 107 -12.10 20.12 21.49
CA SER A 107 -11.82 19.82 22.90
C SER A 107 -12.91 18.95 23.53
N GLY A 108 -12.53 17.83 24.16
CA GLY A 108 -13.37 17.10 25.13
C GLY A 108 -13.04 15.60 25.18
N LEU A 109 -12.21 15.13 26.13
CA LEU A 109 -12.57 14.57 27.45
C LEU A 109 -13.27 13.19 27.41
N CYS A 110 -12.46 12.13 27.36
CA CYS A 110 -12.78 10.85 28.00
C CYS A 110 -11.58 10.46 28.88
N GLN A 111 -11.64 10.75 30.17
CA GLN A 111 -10.73 10.20 31.17
C GLN A 111 -11.35 8.89 31.66
N GLU A 112 -10.82 7.76 31.20
CA GLU A 112 -11.11 6.45 31.80
C GLU A 112 -10.01 6.15 32.84
N PRO A 113 -10.34 5.86 34.10
CA PRO A 113 -9.36 5.45 35.12
C PRO A 113 -8.84 4.04 34.81
N VAL A 114 -7.52 3.89 34.68
CA VAL A 114 -6.85 2.58 34.54
C VAL A 114 -6.67 1.95 35.92
N PRO A 115 -7.18 0.73 36.20
CA PRO A 115 -6.82 -0.01 37.41
C PRO A 115 -5.36 -0.50 37.31
N GLN A 116 -4.54 -0.16 38.30
CA GLN A 116 -3.15 -0.65 38.39
C GLN A 116 -3.12 -2.14 38.74
N ALA A 117 -2.39 -2.94 37.94
CA ALA A 117 -2.10 -4.34 38.25
C ALA A 117 -0.89 -4.45 39.20
N PRO A 118 -0.91 -5.31 40.24
CA PRO A 118 0.27 -5.53 41.09
C PRO A 118 1.30 -6.42 40.39
N PHE A 119 2.58 -6.04 40.47
CA PHE A 119 3.69 -6.91 40.06
C PHE A 119 4.10 -7.86 41.20
N PRO A 120 4.33 -9.16 40.93
CA PRO A 120 4.85 -10.10 41.93
C PRO A 120 6.36 -9.90 42.15
N ARG A 121 6.80 -10.13 43.39
CA ARG A 121 8.21 -10.25 43.79
C ARG A 121 8.69 -11.69 43.72
#